data_AF-A0A5D4UMP2-F1
#
_entry.id   AF-A0A5D4UMP2-F1
#
_cell.length_a   1.000
_cell.length_b   1.000
_cell.length_c   1.000
_cell.angle_alpha   90.00
_cell.angle_beta   90.00
_cell.angle_gamma   90.00
#
_symmetry.space_group_name_H-M   'P 1'
#
loop_
_entity.id
_entity.type
_entity.pdbx_description
1 polymer ?
#
loop_
_entity_poly.entity_id
_entity_poly.type
_entity_poly.pdbx_seq_one_letter_code
_entity_poly.pdbx_strand_id
1 'polypeptide(L)'
;MKSDKIKLTSAEIATLWSAYMNDTMAHCILEYFWVHARDSEIRPLVGYARTLTKTHIEKMTHIFNDEGLVKPIGFTIEKDVKLHAPRLYSDEFMLTFLELMSKSGLLAYSGFIAMSSRKDIRTYFIERLHETTKLFDACTDAALIKGLIVKAPYIEYPTRNDFVDNKSYFNGFSFFNKERSLNAIEISYLFMNIKTNVLGSKLALSFAQTSPREDVQKWMLRGSDISKKHIEVFSKKLLDNNIQSPMSSDVAITNETTPPFSDKLALFLMTFLSAFGMGNYSTAAAASQRSDLVFNYERLSVEIGQYAKDGANLMIKNEWLEEPPGTIDKEKLSKSKDPE
;
A
#
# COMPACT_ATOMS: atom_id res chain seq x y z
N MET A 1 -18.53 40.68 -3.73
CA MET A 1 -17.43 40.34 -2.80
C MET A 1 -17.14 38.86 -2.96
N LYS A 2 -15.97 38.49 -3.49
CA LYS A 2 -15.51 37.09 -3.39
C LYS A 2 -15.36 36.83 -1.89
N SER A 3 -16.14 35.91 -1.35
CA SER A 3 -15.90 35.37 -0.01
C SER A 3 -14.42 35.03 0.11
N ASP A 4 -13.71 35.54 1.12
CA ASP A 4 -12.33 35.20 1.38
C ASP A 4 -12.25 33.68 1.63
N LYS A 5 -11.96 32.93 0.57
CA LYS A 5 -11.85 31.47 0.61
C LYS A 5 -10.69 31.13 1.55
N ILE A 6 -10.98 30.41 2.62
CA ILE A 6 -9.95 29.90 3.54
C ILE A 6 -8.97 29.06 2.72
N LYS A 7 -7.70 29.46 2.72
CA LYS A 7 -6.63 28.77 1.99
C LYS A 7 -6.43 27.36 2.54
N LEU A 8 -5.98 26.45 1.68
CA LEU A 8 -5.57 25.12 2.11
C LEU A 8 -4.35 25.19 3.04
N THR A 9 -4.39 24.34 4.06
CA THR A 9 -3.25 24.06 4.95
C THR A 9 -2.23 23.15 4.27
N SER A 10 -1.00 23.07 4.81
CA SER A 10 0.01 22.13 4.32
C SER A 10 -0.47 20.67 4.39
N ALA A 11 -1.25 20.33 5.41
CA ALA A 11 -1.85 19.01 5.56
C ALA A 11 -2.83 18.70 4.42
N GLU A 12 -3.73 19.63 4.08
CA GLU A 12 -4.69 19.43 2.99
C GLU A 12 -4.03 19.42 1.60
N ILE A 13 -2.98 20.21 1.40
CA ILE A 13 -2.17 20.14 0.18
C ILE A 13 -1.50 18.75 0.07
N ALA A 14 -0.93 18.25 1.17
CA ALA A 14 -0.27 16.95 1.20
C ALA A 14 -1.26 15.79 0.94
N THR A 15 -2.45 15.82 1.53
CA THR A 15 -3.47 14.77 1.32
C THR A 15 -3.99 14.77 -0.12
N LEU A 16 -4.27 15.94 -0.69
CA LEU A 16 -4.68 16.07 -2.10
C LEU A 16 -3.58 15.61 -3.07
N TRP A 17 -2.34 16.04 -2.85
CA TRP A 17 -1.20 15.62 -3.68
C TRP A 17 -1.02 14.11 -3.63
N SER A 18 -1.03 13.52 -2.43
CA SER A 18 -0.84 12.08 -2.23
C SER A 18 -1.98 11.27 -2.86
N ALA A 19 -3.23 11.69 -2.65
CA ALA A 19 -4.39 11.04 -3.26
C ALA A 19 -4.32 11.09 -4.79
N TYR A 20 -3.96 12.23 -5.37
CA TYR A 20 -3.86 12.39 -6.82
C TYR A 20 -2.78 11.50 -7.44
N MET A 21 -1.59 11.44 -6.83
CA MET A 21 -0.52 10.55 -7.30
C MET A 21 -0.93 9.07 -7.22
N ASN A 22 -1.58 8.67 -6.12
CA ASN A 22 -2.06 7.30 -5.94
C ASN A 22 -3.16 6.93 -6.93
N ASP A 23 -4.15 7.80 -7.13
CA ASP A 23 -5.28 7.52 -8.03
C ASP A 23 -4.85 7.48 -9.49
N THR A 24 -3.96 8.36 -9.95
CA THR A 24 -3.44 8.32 -11.33
C THR A 24 -2.64 7.04 -11.60
N MET A 25 -1.83 6.59 -10.64
CA MET A 25 -1.13 5.31 -10.71
C MET A 25 -2.11 4.12 -10.72
N ALA A 26 -3.05 4.10 -9.78
CA ALA A 26 -4.03 3.03 -9.67
C ALA A 26 -4.89 2.96 -10.95
N HIS A 27 -5.33 4.09 -11.49
CA HIS A 27 -6.10 4.16 -12.72
C HIS A 27 -5.37 3.47 -13.87
N CYS A 28 -4.07 3.73 -14.05
CA CYS A 28 -3.24 3.08 -15.06
C CYS A 28 -3.23 1.54 -14.93
N ILE A 29 -3.06 1.02 -13.71
CA ILE A 29 -3.09 -0.43 -13.45
C ILE A 29 -4.47 -1.01 -13.75
N LEU A 30 -5.52 -0.31 -13.31
CA LEU A 30 -6.89 -0.77 -13.45
C LEU A 30 -7.35 -0.78 -14.92
N GLU A 31 -6.91 0.17 -15.74
CA GLU A 31 -7.14 0.17 -17.19
C GLU A 31 -6.57 -1.10 -17.85
N TYR A 32 -5.35 -1.50 -17.48
CA TYR A 32 -4.77 -2.77 -17.92
C TYR A 32 -5.59 -3.97 -17.41
N PHE A 33 -5.96 -4.00 -16.12
CA PHE A 33 -6.80 -5.08 -15.58
C PHE A 33 -8.12 -5.21 -16.31
N TRP A 34 -8.75 -4.10 -16.71
CA TRP A 34 -10.02 -4.13 -17.42
C TRP A 34 -9.93 -4.81 -18.80
N VAL A 35 -8.83 -4.59 -19.52
CA VAL A 35 -8.58 -5.24 -20.80
C VAL A 35 -8.42 -6.76 -20.61
N HIS A 36 -7.78 -7.18 -19.52
CA HIS A 36 -7.35 -8.57 -19.32
C HIS A 36 -8.22 -9.41 -18.38
N ALA A 37 -9.07 -8.80 -17.56
CA ALA A 37 -9.97 -9.50 -16.66
C ALA A 37 -11.04 -10.28 -17.44
N ARG A 38 -11.13 -11.58 -17.19
CA ARG A 38 -12.02 -12.51 -17.91
C ARG A 38 -13.13 -13.05 -17.03
N ASP A 39 -12.90 -13.16 -15.73
CA ASP A 39 -13.89 -13.65 -14.78
C ASP A 39 -15.08 -12.67 -14.69
N SER A 40 -16.29 -13.22 -14.79
CA SER A 40 -17.53 -12.45 -14.88
C SER A 40 -17.90 -11.72 -13.59
N GLU A 41 -17.36 -12.14 -12.44
CA GLU A 41 -17.61 -11.50 -11.14
C GLU A 41 -16.49 -10.50 -10.80
N ILE A 42 -15.24 -10.76 -11.24
CA ILE A 42 -14.09 -9.89 -10.96
C ILE A 42 -14.03 -8.70 -11.91
N ARG A 43 -14.34 -8.89 -13.20
CA ARG A 43 -14.30 -7.82 -14.21
C ARG A 43 -15.19 -6.61 -13.84
N PRO A 44 -16.44 -6.78 -13.34
CA PRO A 44 -17.25 -5.67 -12.85
C PRO A 44 -16.60 -4.89 -11.70
N LEU A 45 -15.90 -5.56 -10.78
CA LEU A 45 -15.20 -4.91 -9.66
C LEU A 45 -14.03 -4.06 -10.16
N VAL A 46 -13.26 -4.58 -11.13
CA VAL A 46 -12.22 -3.80 -11.84
C VAL A 46 -12.84 -2.58 -12.51
N GLY A 47 -13.97 -2.74 -13.22
CA GLY A 47 -14.68 -1.64 -13.86
C GLY A 47 -15.17 -0.58 -12.88
N TYR A 48 -15.67 -1.00 -11.71
CA TYR A 48 -16.09 -0.10 -10.65
C TYR A 48 -14.90 0.70 -10.10
N ALA A 49 -13.79 0.05 -9.76
CA ALA A 49 -12.57 0.69 -9.28
C ALA A 49 -11.99 1.70 -10.31
N ARG A 50 -12.02 1.37 -11.60
CA ARG A 50 -11.63 2.31 -12.69
C ARG A 50 -12.47 3.56 -12.70
N THR A 51 -13.79 3.39 -12.57
CA THR A 51 -14.73 4.50 -12.59
C THR A 51 -14.49 5.42 -11.39
N LEU A 52 -14.28 4.83 -10.21
CA LEU A 52 -13.92 5.58 -9.00
C LEU A 52 -12.66 6.41 -9.22
N THR A 53 -11.53 5.76 -9.54
CA THR A 53 -10.24 6.47 -9.72
C THR A 53 -10.33 7.60 -10.76
N LYS A 54 -11.02 7.38 -11.89
CA LYS A 54 -11.24 8.43 -12.89
C LYS A 54 -12.00 9.63 -12.31
N THR A 55 -13.13 9.39 -11.66
CA THR A 55 -13.93 10.46 -11.03
C THR A 55 -13.17 11.17 -9.91
N HIS A 56 -12.33 10.45 -9.17
CA HIS A 56 -11.51 11.02 -8.10
C HIS A 56 -10.48 12.00 -8.65
N ILE A 57 -9.78 11.61 -9.72
CA ILE A 57 -8.80 12.44 -10.45
C ILE A 57 -9.45 13.71 -11.02
N GLU A 58 -10.64 13.58 -11.62
CA GLU A 58 -11.41 14.72 -12.16
C GLU A 58 -11.77 15.72 -11.05
N LYS A 59 -12.32 15.24 -9.93
CA LYS A 59 -12.66 16.10 -8.77
C LYS A 59 -11.42 16.79 -8.18
N MET A 60 -10.30 16.08 -8.01
CA MET A 60 -9.06 16.68 -7.51
C MET A 60 -8.48 17.71 -8.49
N THR A 61 -8.56 17.45 -9.79
CA THR A 61 -8.15 18.41 -10.82
C THR A 61 -8.92 19.72 -10.70
N HIS A 62 -10.23 19.66 -10.46
CA HIS A 62 -11.03 20.85 -10.17
C HIS A 62 -10.58 21.56 -8.90
N ILE A 63 -10.32 20.83 -7.81
CA ILE A 63 -9.82 21.42 -6.56
C ILE A 63 -8.48 22.14 -6.77
N PHE A 64 -7.51 21.53 -7.45
CA PHE A 64 -6.23 22.18 -7.75
C PHE A 64 -6.41 23.48 -8.53
N ASN A 65 -7.25 23.45 -9.58
CA ASN A 65 -7.53 24.64 -10.41
C ASN A 65 -8.24 25.74 -9.60
N ASP A 66 -9.22 25.38 -8.77
CA ASP A 66 -9.99 26.34 -7.95
C ASP A 66 -9.17 26.99 -6.83
N GLU A 67 -8.09 26.33 -6.40
CA GLU A 67 -7.12 26.88 -5.44
C GLU A 67 -5.97 27.63 -6.13
N GLY A 68 -5.86 27.56 -7.46
CA GLY A 68 -4.70 28.07 -8.20
C GLY A 68 -3.40 27.31 -7.87
N LEU A 69 -3.51 26.04 -7.48
CA LEU A 69 -2.39 25.16 -7.20
C LEU A 69 -1.95 24.41 -8.45
N VAL A 70 -0.64 24.17 -8.56
CA VAL A 70 -0.10 23.31 -9.62
C VAL A 70 -0.52 21.87 -9.33
N LYS A 71 -1.27 21.29 -10.26
CA LYS A 71 -1.66 19.88 -10.21
C LYS A 71 -0.43 18.99 -10.40
N PRO A 72 -0.32 17.86 -9.68
CA PRO A 72 0.77 16.91 -9.90
C PRO A 72 0.76 16.35 -11.32
N ILE A 73 1.93 15.93 -11.82
CA ILE A 73 2.04 15.30 -13.15
C ILE A 73 1.38 13.92 -13.10
N GLY A 74 1.72 13.12 -12.08
CA GLY A 74 1.18 11.77 -11.91
C GLY A 74 1.56 10.80 -13.04
N PHE A 75 0.58 9.96 -13.41
CA PHE A 75 0.72 8.88 -14.39
C PHE A 75 -0.34 8.98 -15.47
N THR A 76 -0.02 8.55 -16.69
CA THR A 76 -0.96 8.52 -17.81
C THR A 76 -0.92 7.20 -18.55
N ILE A 77 -2.05 6.81 -19.15
CA ILE A 77 -2.17 5.55 -19.88
C ILE A 77 -1.16 5.50 -21.03
N GLU A 78 -0.98 6.61 -21.75
CA GLU A 78 -0.13 6.69 -22.93
C GLU A 78 1.36 6.50 -22.62
N LYS A 79 1.80 6.94 -21.44
CA LYS A 79 3.21 6.90 -21.04
C LYS A 79 3.54 5.69 -20.17
N ASP A 80 2.59 5.27 -19.34
CA ASP A 80 2.86 4.34 -18.24
C ASP A 80 2.25 2.95 -18.43
N VAL A 81 1.44 2.74 -19.48
CA VAL A 81 0.71 1.47 -19.70
C VAL A 81 0.74 1.02 -21.15
N LYS A 82 1.07 -0.25 -21.37
CA LYS A 82 0.84 -0.96 -22.64
C LYS A 82 -0.38 -1.85 -22.49
N LEU A 83 -1.57 -1.29 -22.76
CA LEU A 83 -2.86 -1.96 -22.52
C LEU A 83 -2.97 -3.35 -23.17
N HIS A 84 -2.40 -3.51 -24.36
CA HIS A 84 -2.47 -4.75 -25.13
C HIS A 84 -1.21 -5.62 -24.99
N ALA A 85 -0.32 -5.32 -24.04
CA ALA A 85 0.70 -6.27 -23.65
C ALA A 85 0.03 -7.59 -23.19
N PRO A 86 0.68 -8.75 -23.40
CA PRO A 86 0.19 -10.03 -22.91
C PRO A 86 -0.21 -10.01 -21.44
N ARG A 87 -1.15 -10.89 -21.09
CA ARG A 87 -1.74 -10.96 -19.74
C ARG A 87 -0.69 -11.42 -18.71
N LEU A 88 -0.35 -10.54 -17.77
CA LEU A 88 0.65 -10.77 -16.73
C LEU A 88 0.06 -11.37 -15.44
N TYR A 89 -1.22 -11.13 -15.14
CA TYR A 89 -1.85 -11.51 -13.88
C TYR A 89 -3.09 -12.39 -14.07
N SER A 90 -3.30 -13.33 -13.14
CA SER A 90 -4.54 -14.11 -13.02
C SER A 90 -5.71 -13.22 -12.56
N ASP A 91 -6.96 -13.68 -12.75
CA ASP A 91 -8.14 -12.91 -12.31
C ASP A 91 -8.16 -12.85 -10.77
N GLU A 92 -7.79 -13.95 -10.14
CA GLU A 92 -7.64 -14.13 -8.70
C GLU A 92 -6.64 -13.13 -8.10
N PHE A 93 -5.51 -12.91 -8.79
CA PHE A 93 -4.54 -11.91 -8.37
C PHE A 93 -5.06 -10.49 -8.55
N MET A 94 -5.76 -10.21 -9.65
CA MET A 94 -6.41 -8.90 -9.85
C MET A 94 -7.40 -8.60 -8.72
N LEU A 95 -8.20 -9.58 -8.30
CA LEU A 95 -9.10 -9.44 -7.15
C LEU A 95 -8.34 -9.22 -5.84
N THR A 96 -7.28 -10.00 -5.60
CA THR A 96 -6.44 -9.86 -4.39
C THR A 96 -5.76 -8.49 -4.34
N PHE A 97 -5.31 -7.97 -5.50
CA PHE A 97 -4.77 -6.64 -5.63
C PHE A 97 -5.82 -5.57 -5.32
N LEU A 98 -7.04 -5.68 -5.86
CA LEU A 98 -8.14 -4.77 -5.55
C LEU A 98 -8.49 -4.77 -4.05
N GLU A 99 -8.55 -5.93 -3.41
CA GLU A 99 -8.79 -6.05 -1.97
C GLU A 99 -7.71 -5.29 -1.16
N LEU A 100 -6.42 -5.49 -1.50
CA LEU A 100 -5.33 -4.81 -0.77
C LEU A 100 -5.34 -3.30 -1.03
N MET A 101 -5.51 -2.87 -2.28
CA MET A 101 -5.49 -1.45 -2.63
C MET A 101 -6.67 -0.70 -2.05
N SER A 102 -7.87 -1.31 -2.05
CA SER A 102 -9.04 -0.73 -1.39
C SER A 102 -8.84 -0.66 0.13
N LYS A 103 -8.31 -1.71 0.78
CA LYS A 103 -7.92 -1.65 2.20
C LYS A 103 -6.93 -0.52 2.49
N SER A 104 -5.93 -0.33 1.63
CA SER A 104 -4.95 0.74 1.77
C SER A 104 -5.60 2.11 1.64
N GLY A 105 -6.55 2.25 0.70
CA GLY A 105 -7.39 3.43 0.55
C GLY A 105 -8.25 3.73 1.78
N LEU A 106 -8.82 2.72 2.45
CA LEU A 106 -9.58 2.92 3.69
C LEU A 106 -8.74 3.58 4.78
N LEU A 107 -7.54 3.06 5.02
CA LEU A 107 -6.62 3.62 6.02
C LEU A 107 -6.18 5.03 5.62
N ALA A 108 -5.76 5.22 4.36
CA ALA A 108 -5.33 6.51 3.86
C ALA A 108 -6.43 7.58 3.97
N TYR A 109 -7.63 7.31 3.45
CA TYR A 109 -8.72 8.28 3.48
C TYR A 109 -9.22 8.58 4.89
N SER A 110 -9.21 7.59 5.80
CA SER A 110 -9.51 7.85 7.22
C SER A 110 -8.51 8.84 7.85
N GLY A 111 -7.21 8.68 7.55
CA GLY A 111 -6.17 9.62 7.97
C GLY A 111 -6.31 10.99 7.32
N PHE A 112 -6.61 11.05 6.02
CA PHE A 112 -6.79 12.31 5.30
C PHE A 112 -7.97 13.11 5.83
N ILE A 113 -9.06 12.45 6.25
CA ILE A 113 -10.17 13.09 6.95
C ILE A 113 -9.69 13.72 8.27
N ALA A 114 -8.92 12.97 9.06
CA ALA A 114 -8.40 13.44 10.35
C ALA A 114 -7.41 14.62 10.21
N MET A 115 -6.76 14.75 9.07
CA MET A 115 -5.83 15.84 8.74
C MET A 115 -6.51 17.06 8.10
N SER A 116 -7.78 16.98 7.72
CA SER A 116 -8.47 18.01 6.93
C SER A 116 -9.40 18.87 7.78
N SER A 117 -9.14 20.17 7.81
CA SER A 117 -9.91 21.15 8.59
C SER A 117 -11.02 21.82 7.78
N ARG A 118 -10.75 22.10 6.50
CA ARG A 118 -11.69 22.76 5.59
C ARG A 118 -12.81 21.81 5.18
N LYS A 119 -14.04 22.30 5.26
CA LYS A 119 -15.25 21.46 5.14
C LYS A 119 -15.35 20.75 3.79
N ASP A 120 -15.07 21.43 2.68
CA ASP A 120 -15.11 20.88 1.34
C ASP A 120 -14.09 19.74 1.14
N ILE A 121 -12.86 19.91 1.62
CA ILE A 121 -11.81 18.87 1.54
C ILE A 121 -12.17 17.67 2.42
N ARG A 122 -12.64 17.93 3.64
CA ARG A 122 -13.07 16.86 4.54
C ARG A 122 -14.29 16.10 4.00
N THR A 123 -15.28 16.80 3.44
CA THR A 123 -16.44 16.18 2.77
C THR A 123 -15.99 15.33 1.59
N TYR A 124 -15.07 15.83 0.76
CA TYR A 124 -14.50 15.07 -0.35
C TYR A 124 -13.91 13.73 0.13
N PHE A 125 -13.04 13.73 1.13
CA PHE A 125 -12.44 12.49 1.63
C PHE A 125 -13.43 11.57 2.36
N ILE A 126 -14.49 12.09 3.00
CA ILE A 126 -15.60 11.27 3.54
C ILE A 126 -16.31 10.51 2.41
N GLU A 127 -16.60 11.18 1.29
CA GLU A 127 -17.20 10.51 0.12
C GLU A 127 -16.27 9.43 -0.42
N ARG A 128 -14.95 9.69 -0.51
CA ARG A 128 -13.96 8.71 -0.98
C ARG A 128 -13.87 7.49 -0.06
N LEU A 129 -13.91 7.71 1.25
CA LEU A 129 -13.92 6.63 2.22
C LEU A 129 -15.16 5.74 2.02
N HIS A 130 -16.35 6.33 1.87
CA HIS A 130 -17.58 5.57 1.63
C HIS A 130 -17.54 4.74 0.34
N GLU A 131 -17.07 5.32 -0.77
CA GLU A 131 -16.93 4.61 -2.04
C GLU A 131 -15.91 3.46 -1.94
N THR A 132 -14.79 3.71 -1.29
CA THR A 132 -13.73 2.70 -1.11
C THR A 132 -14.18 1.57 -0.20
N THR A 133 -14.99 1.85 0.83
CA THR A 133 -15.60 0.83 1.69
C THR A 133 -16.47 -0.11 0.90
N LYS A 134 -17.32 0.41 0.00
CA LYS A 134 -18.15 -0.43 -0.87
C LYS A 134 -17.32 -1.31 -1.81
N LEU A 135 -16.24 -0.77 -2.37
CA LEU A 135 -15.32 -1.54 -3.21
C LEU A 135 -14.64 -2.65 -2.41
N PHE A 136 -14.12 -2.35 -1.22
CA PHE A 136 -13.46 -3.32 -0.33
C PHE A 136 -14.41 -4.45 0.06
N ASP A 137 -15.63 -4.11 0.47
CA ASP A 137 -16.68 -5.05 0.85
C ASP A 137 -17.01 -6.01 -0.32
N ALA A 138 -17.28 -5.46 -1.50
CA ALA A 138 -17.58 -6.25 -2.69
C ALA A 138 -16.40 -7.15 -3.15
N CYS A 139 -15.16 -6.67 -3.02
CA CYS A 139 -13.98 -7.50 -3.31
C CYS A 139 -13.82 -8.64 -2.30
N THR A 140 -14.08 -8.36 -1.02
CA THR A 140 -14.00 -9.34 0.07
C THR A 140 -15.05 -10.43 -0.10
N ASP A 141 -16.29 -10.06 -0.42
CA ASP A 141 -17.38 -11.00 -0.69
C ASP A 141 -17.08 -11.88 -1.91
N ALA A 142 -16.60 -11.29 -3.01
CA ALA A 142 -16.19 -12.05 -4.19
C ALA A 142 -15.05 -13.03 -3.87
N ALA A 143 -14.05 -12.60 -3.09
CA ALA A 143 -12.95 -13.45 -2.68
C ALA A 143 -13.42 -14.59 -1.76
N LEU A 144 -14.41 -14.34 -0.89
CA LEU A 144 -15.00 -15.34 -0.01
C LEU A 144 -15.80 -16.38 -0.81
N ILE A 145 -16.69 -15.95 -1.70
CA ILE A 145 -17.54 -16.83 -2.52
C ILE A 145 -16.68 -17.74 -3.41
N LYS A 146 -15.60 -17.19 -4.00
CA LYS A 146 -14.68 -17.94 -4.84
C LYS A 146 -13.68 -18.81 -4.07
N GLY A 147 -13.69 -18.77 -2.73
CA GLY A 147 -12.74 -19.53 -1.90
C GLY A 147 -11.30 -19.02 -1.96
N LEU A 148 -11.09 -17.79 -2.43
CA LEU A 148 -9.78 -17.14 -2.57
C LEU A 148 -9.34 -16.41 -1.30
N ILE A 149 -10.27 -16.13 -0.39
CA ILE A 149 -9.96 -15.41 0.83
C ILE A 149 -9.04 -16.24 1.75
N VAL A 150 -7.83 -15.75 1.94
CA VAL A 150 -6.93 -16.29 2.97
C VAL A 150 -7.46 -15.83 4.33
N LYS A 151 -7.90 -16.77 5.15
CA LYS A 151 -8.46 -16.49 6.49
C LYS A 151 -7.36 -16.40 7.54
N ALA A 152 -7.55 -15.53 8.52
CA ALA A 152 -6.69 -15.49 9.70
C ALA A 152 -6.77 -16.82 10.47
N PRO A 153 -5.70 -17.23 11.18
CA PRO A 153 -5.74 -18.43 12.00
C PRO A 153 -6.84 -18.41 13.06
N TYR A 154 -7.49 -19.55 13.26
CA TYR A 154 -8.49 -19.74 14.30
C TYR A 154 -7.83 -19.93 15.67
N ILE A 155 -8.47 -19.41 16.71
CA ILE A 155 -8.23 -19.78 18.11
C ILE A 155 -9.54 -20.27 18.71
N GLU A 156 -9.47 -21.06 19.78
CA GLU A 156 -10.68 -21.42 20.53
C GLU A 156 -11.35 -20.14 21.07
N TYR A 157 -12.68 -20.11 21.00
CA TYR A 157 -13.42 -18.97 21.51
C TYR A 157 -13.23 -18.84 23.03
N PRO A 158 -12.91 -17.63 23.53
CA PRO A 158 -12.70 -17.44 24.96
C PRO A 158 -14.01 -17.66 25.72
N THR A 159 -13.98 -18.49 26.76
CA THR A 159 -15.15 -18.80 27.61
C THR A 159 -15.09 -18.11 28.98
N ARG A 160 -13.99 -17.43 29.29
CA ARG A 160 -13.77 -16.65 30.52
C ARG A 160 -12.80 -15.50 30.29
N ASN A 161 -12.78 -14.55 31.22
CA ASN A 161 -11.81 -13.47 31.25
C ASN A 161 -10.64 -13.84 32.19
N ASP A 162 -9.42 -13.68 31.71
CA ASP A 162 -8.20 -13.85 32.51
C ASP A 162 -7.48 -12.48 32.63
N PHE A 163 -6.85 -12.22 33.78
CA PHE A 163 -6.07 -11.00 34.03
C PHE A 163 -4.58 -11.31 34.00
N VAL A 164 -3.79 -10.35 33.49
CA VAL A 164 -2.32 -10.43 33.56
C VAL A 164 -1.90 -10.36 35.03
N ASP A 165 -1.31 -11.45 35.52
CA ASP A 165 -0.95 -11.64 36.92
C ASP A 165 0.51 -11.25 37.23
N ASN A 166 1.36 -11.16 36.21
CA ASN A 166 2.78 -10.85 36.37
C ASN A 166 3.39 -10.10 35.17
N LYS A 167 4.47 -9.36 35.43
CA LYS A 167 5.18 -8.56 34.41
C LYS A 167 5.82 -9.40 33.30
N SER A 168 6.06 -10.70 33.53
CA SER A 168 6.67 -11.57 32.52
C SER A 168 5.76 -11.81 31.31
N TYR A 169 4.48 -11.46 31.40
CA TYR A 169 3.55 -11.42 30.27
C TYR A 169 4.05 -10.61 29.07
N PHE A 170 4.85 -9.57 29.30
CA PHE A 170 5.42 -8.71 28.25
C PHE A 170 6.78 -9.20 27.74
N ASN A 171 7.36 -10.24 28.35
CA ASN A 171 8.68 -10.75 27.99
C ASN A 171 8.59 -11.57 26.69
N GLY A 172 9.36 -11.15 25.69
CA GLY A 172 9.59 -11.89 24.45
C GLY A 172 11.02 -12.41 24.30
N PHE A 173 11.92 -11.97 25.19
CA PHE A 173 13.33 -12.36 25.21
C PHE A 173 13.62 -13.06 26.53
N SER A 174 13.44 -14.36 26.58
CA SER A 174 13.65 -15.13 27.80
C SER A 174 14.60 -16.28 27.55
N PHE A 175 15.75 -16.23 28.22
CA PHE A 175 16.79 -17.27 28.13
C PHE A 175 16.49 -18.51 28.99
N PHE A 176 15.57 -18.39 29.96
CA PHE A 176 15.30 -19.44 30.96
C PHE A 176 13.84 -19.91 31.01
N ASN A 177 12.88 -19.09 30.54
CA ASN A 177 11.46 -19.42 30.50
C ASN A 177 10.92 -19.35 29.06
N LYS A 178 9.98 -20.22 28.70
CA LYS A 178 9.25 -20.10 27.43
C LYS A 178 8.41 -18.83 27.42
N GLU A 179 8.37 -18.12 26.30
CA GLU A 179 7.46 -16.97 26.15
C GLU A 179 6.01 -17.43 26.26
N ARG A 180 5.13 -16.55 26.74
CA ARG A 180 3.69 -16.85 26.72
C ARG A 180 3.19 -17.07 25.30
N SER A 181 2.10 -17.82 25.15
CA SER A 181 1.42 -17.97 23.87
C SER A 181 0.98 -16.62 23.30
N LEU A 182 0.93 -16.53 21.97
CA LEU A 182 0.41 -15.36 21.27
C LEU A 182 -1.08 -15.13 21.59
N ASN A 183 -1.47 -13.87 21.70
CA ASN A 183 -2.88 -13.50 21.82
C ASN A 183 -3.50 -13.19 20.44
N ALA A 184 -4.83 -13.04 20.40
CA ALA A 184 -5.55 -12.78 19.15
C ALA A 184 -5.09 -11.51 18.40
N ILE A 185 -4.66 -10.47 19.15
CA ILE A 185 -4.16 -9.21 18.58
C ILE A 185 -2.86 -9.48 17.82
N GLU A 186 -1.90 -10.13 18.49
CA GLU A 186 -0.59 -10.46 17.91
C GLU A 186 -0.71 -11.41 16.71
N ILE A 187 -1.57 -12.42 16.80
CA ILE A 187 -1.86 -13.34 15.68
C ILE A 187 -2.41 -12.57 14.49
N SER A 188 -3.33 -11.63 14.72
CA SER A 188 -3.95 -10.82 13.65
C SER A 188 -2.92 -9.97 12.90
N TYR A 189 -2.00 -9.33 13.62
CA TYR A 189 -0.96 -8.52 13.00
C TYR A 189 0.14 -9.34 12.32
N LEU A 190 0.52 -10.50 12.88
CA LEU A 190 1.44 -11.43 12.21
C LEU A 190 0.84 -11.91 10.88
N PHE A 191 -0.41 -12.39 10.92
CA PHE A 191 -1.13 -12.84 9.74
C PHE A 191 -1.25 -11.72 8.68
N MET A 192 -1.67 -10.53 9.08
CA MET A 192 -1.85 -9.43 8.14
C MET A 192 -0.55 -9.02 7.45
N ASN A 193 0.56 -8.99 8.20
CA ASN A 193 1.87 -8.65 7.65
C ASN A 193 2.47 -9.76 6.79
N ILE A 194 2.13 -11.03 7.03
CA ILE A 194 2.43 -12.12 6.09
C ILE A 194 1.67 -11.90 4.79
N LYS A 195 0.36 -11.65 4.84
CA LYS A 195 -0.49 -11.44 3.66
C LYS A 195 0.04 -10.29 2.78
N THR A 196 0.39 -9.16 3.37
CA THR A 196 0.91 -7.99 2.62
C THR A 196 2.28 -8.27 1.99
N ASN A 197 3.17 -8.99 2.68
CA ASN A 197 4.49 -9.34 2.14
C ASN A 197 4.41 -10.39 1.03
N VAL A 198 3.46 -11.32 1.08
CA VAL A 198 3.23 -12.28 -0.01
C VAL A 198 2.87 -11.53 -1.29
N LEU A 199 1.93 -10.58 -1.21
CA LEU A 199 1.53 -9.78 -2.36
C LEU A 199 2.67 -8.86 -2.85
N GLY A 200 3.37 -8.19 -1.93
CA GLY A 200 4.54 -7.39 -2.25
C GLY A 200 5.64 -8.18 -2.97
N SER A 201 5.93 -9.41 -2.52
CA SER A 201 6.88 -10.30 -3.20
C SER A 201 6.43 -10.67 -4.61
N LYS A 202 5.13 -10.90 -4.83
CA LYS A 202 4.61 -11.26 -6.16
C LYS A 202 4.69 -10.08 -7.11
N LEU A 203 4.29 -8.88 -6.69
CA LEU A 203 4.45 -7.66 -7.49
C LEU A 203 5.92 -7.36 -7.81
N ALA A 204 6.81 -7.51 -6.82
CA ALA A 204 8.24 -7.33 -7.05
C ALA A 204 8.77 -8.31 -8.10
N LEU A 205 8.39 -9.59 -8.03
CA LEU A 205 8.78 -10.59 -9.03
C LEU A 205 8.20 -10.27 -10.42
N SER A 206 6.94 -9.85 -10.54
CA SER A 206 6.35 -9.53 -11.84
C SER A 206 7.01 -8.32 -12.50
N PHE A 207 7.40 -7.31 -11.72
CA PHE A 207 8.15 -6.17 -12.24
C PHE A 207 9.60 -6.51 -12.56
N ALA A 208 10.26 -7.36 -11.77
CA ALA A 208 11.58 -7.89 -12.12
C ALA A 208 11.54 -8.70 -13.43
N GLN A 209 10.52 -9.53 -13.61
CA GLN A 209 10.33 -10.36 -14.80
C GLN A 209 10.14 -9.56 -16.08
N THR A 210 9.55 -8.36 -15.98
CA THR A 210 9.11 -7.59 -17.14
C THR A 210 9.93 -6.33 -17.40
N SER A 211 10.64 -5.81 -16.41
CA SER A 211 11.43 -4.60 -16.58
C SER A 211 12.54 -4.80 -17.63
N PRO A 212 12.74 -3.85 -18.56
CA PRO A 212 13.85 -3.91 -19.50
C PRO A 212 15.18 -3.43 -18.90
N ARG A 213 15.19 -2.95 -17.64
CA ARG A 213 16.34 -2.31 -17.00
C ARG A 213 16.93 -3.15 -15.88
N GLU A 214 18.19 -3.50 -16.01
CA GLU A 214 18.89 -4.35 -15.02
C GLU A 214 18.91 -3.73 -13.60
N ASP A 215 19.04 -2.40 -13.48
CA ASP A 215 19.03 -1.72 -12.18
C ASP A 215 17.66 -1.81 -11.48
N VAL A 216 16.56 -1.71 -12.25
CA VAL A 216 15.20 -1.93 -11.77
C VAL A 216 14.98 -3.40 -11.42
N GLN A 217 15.38 -4.33 -12.28
CA GLN A 217 15.26 -5.79 -12.03
C GLN A 217 15.94 -6.19 -10.72
N LYS A 218 17.19 -5.75 -10.51
CA LYS A 218 17.94 -6.03 -9.28
C LYS A 218 17.27 -5.47 -8.04
N TRP A 219 16.74 -4.26 -8.12
CA TRP A 219 16.01 -3.66 -7.00
C TRP A 219 14.73 -4.44 -6.69
N MET A 220 13.94 -4.79 -7.70
CA MET A 220 12.71 -5.57 -7.56
C MET A 220 12.97 -6.98 -6.98
N LEU A 221 13.99 -7.69 -7.46
CA LEU A 221 14.37 -9.01 -6.91
C LEU A 221 14.76 -8.91 -5.44
N ARG A 222 15.55 -7.90 -5.07
CA ARG A 222 15.88 -7.63 -3.66
C ARG A 222 14.63 -7.37 -2.81
N GLY A 223 13.65 -6.64 -3.34
CA GLY A 223 12.36 -6.42 -2.67
C GLY A 223 11.61 -7.73 -2.41
N SER A 224 11.58 -8.64 -3.39
CA SER A 224 11.01 -9.98 -3.21
C SER A 224 11.70 -10.77 -2.11
N ASP A 225 13.03 -10.74 -2.05
CA ASP A 225 13.80 -11.48 -1.06
C ASP A 225 13.63 -10.92 0.36
N ILE A 226 13.55 -9.59 0.50
CA ILE A 226 13.18 -8.94 1.77
C ILE A 226 11.79 -9.41 2.22
N SER A 227 10.79 -9.37 1.33
CA SER A 227 9.44 -9.83 1.68
C SER A 227 9.40 -11.31 2.10
N LYS A 228 10.12 -12.20 1.41
CA LYS A 228 10.23 -13.62 1.80
C LYS A 228 10.85 -13.80 3.18
N LYS A 229 11.96 -13.11 3.45
CA LYS A 229 12.59 -13.10 4.77
C LYS A 229 11.63 -12.63 5.87
N HIS A 230 10.84 -11.60 5.60
CA HIS A 230 9.88 -11.07 6.57
C HIS A 230 8.74 -12.07 6.82
N ILE A 231 8.24 -12.72 5.77
CA ILE A 231 7.26 -13.82 5.88
C ILE A 231 7.83 -14.92 6.76
N GLU A 232 9.06 -15.37 6.54
CA GLU A 232 9.69 -16.43 7.34
C GLU A 232 9.76 -16.07 8.83
N VAL A 233 10.14 -14.83 9.16
CA VAL A 233 10.19 -14.35 10.55
C VAL A 233 8.81 -14.41 11.21
N PHE A 234 7.77 -13.92 10.52
CA PHE A 234 6.41 -13.91 11.07
C PHE A 234 5.80 -15.31 11.13
N SER A 235 5.98 -16.12 10.10
CA SER A 235 5.51 -17.51 10.05
C SER A 235 6.18 -18.34 11.13
N LYS A 236 7.47 -18.13 11.40
CA LYS A 236 8.15 -18.79 12.54
C LYS A 236 7.47 -18.47 13.87
N LYS A 237 7.07 -17.20 14.11
CA LYS A 237 6.36 -16.84 15.35
C LYS A 237 5.00 -17.51 15.49
N LEU A 238 4.27 -17.67 14.39
CA LEU A 238 3.04 -18.46 14.39
C LEU A 238 3.33 -19.94 14.67
N LEU A 239 4.34 -20.52 14.01
CA LEU A 239 4.71 -21.93 14.17
C LEU A 239 5.19 -22.27 15.59
N ASP A 240 5.94 -21.37 16.24
CA ASP A 240 6.37 -21.51 17.64
C ASP A 240 5.17 -21.60 18.61
N ASN A 241 3.97 -21.23 18.14
CA ASN A 241 2.69 -21.31 18.84
C ASN A 241 1.75 -22.39 18.26
N ASN A 242 2.29 -23.32 17.47
CA ASN A 242 1.53 -24.38 16.77
C ASN A 242 0.48 -23.84 15.78
N ILE A 243 0.68 -22.64 15.24
CA ILE A 243 -0.19 -22.02 14.26
C ILE A 243 0.50 -22.06 12.90
N GLN A 244 -0.10 -22.73 11.92
CA GLN A 244 0.39 -22.68 10.55
C GLN A 244 0.03 -21.34 9.91
N SER A 245 1.00 -20.74 9.21
CA SER A 245 0.71 -19.57 8.38
C SER A 245 -0.19 -19.96 7.21
N PRO A 246 -1.35 -19.31 7.02
CA PRO A 246 -2.19 -19.56 5.88
C PRO A 246 -1.53 -19.00 4.60
N MET A 247 -1.79 -19.65 3.46
CA MET A 247 -1.15 -19.36 2.19
C MET A 247 -2.16 -19.47 1.04
N SER A 248 -2.05 -18.59 0.05
CA SER A 248 -2.89 -18.63 -1.15
C SER A 248 -2.48 -19.77 -2.07
N SER A 249 -3.45 -20.37 -2.77
CA SER A 249 -3.24 -21.39 -3.80
C SER A 249 -3.00 -20.82 -5.21
N ASP A 250 -3.03 -19.49 -5.37
CA ASP A 250 -2.94 -18.82 -6.68
C ASP A 250 -1.51 -18.76 -7.26
N VAL A 251 -1.40 -19.04 -8.56
CA VAL A 251 -0.16 -18.89 -9.36
C VAL A 251 0.25 -17.41 -9.45
N ALA A 252 -0.74 -16.51 -9.44
CA ALA A 252 -0.69 -15.05 -9.42
C ALA A 252 -0.13 -14.38 -10.68
N ILE A 253 1.06 -14.78 -11.13
CA ILE A 253 1.81 -14.14 -12.22
C ILE A 253 2.00 -15.17 -13.34
N THR A 254 1.78 -14.78 -14.58
CA THR A 254 2.02 -15.63 -15.77
C THR A 254 3.50 -15.63 -16.16
N ASN A 255 3.87 -16.41 -17.18
CA ASN A 255 5.25 -16.46 -17.71
C ASN A 255 5.57 -15.32 -18.71
N GLU A 256 4.70 -14.32 -18.83
CA GLU A 256 4.86 -13.23 -19.80
C GLU A 256 5.94 -12.23 -19.38
N THR A 257 6.90 -11.95 -20.26
CA THR A 257 8.03 -11.04 -19.99
C THR A 257 7.86 -9.66 -20.64
N THR A 258 6.79 -9.44 -21.41
CA THR A 258 6.53 -8.16 -22.05
C THR A 258 6.00 -7.16 -21.00
N PRO A 259 6.68 -6.02 -20.76
CA PRO A 259 6.24 -5.06 -19.74
C PRO A 259 4.90 -4.39 -20.06
N PRO A 260 3.86 -4.61 -19.24
CA PRO A 260 2.60 -3.89 -19.36
C PRO A 260 2.64 -2.50 -18.72
N PHE A 261 3.62 -2.23 -17.85
CA PHE A 261 3.77 -0.95 -17.14
C PHE A 261 5.15 -0.35 -17.34
N SER A 262 5.27 0.97 -17.19
CA SER A 262 6.56 1.65 -17.11
C SER A 262 7.30 1.32 -15.81
N ASP A 263 8.64 1.35 -15.86
CA ASP A 263 9.46 1.23 -14.65
C ASP A 263 9.17 2.35 -13.64
N LYS A 264 8.81 3.55 -14.13
CA LYS A 264 8.37 4.68 -13.29
C LYS A 264 7.16 4.30 -12.43
N LEU A 265 6.11 3.75 -13.05
CA LEU A 265 4.90 3.31 -12.37
C LEU A 265 5.19 2.17 -11.40
N ALA A 266 5.97 1.18 -11.85
CA ALA A 266 6.37 0.04 -11.02
C ALA A 266 7.14 0.47 -9.76
N LEU A 267 8.14 1.35 -9.90
CA LEU A 267 8.91 1.88 -8.78
C LEU A 267 8.05 2.72 -7.83
N PHE A 268 7.14 3.54 -8.36
CA PHE A 268 6.22 4.31 -7.54
C PHE A 268 5.31 3.40 -6.71
N LEU A 269 4.67 2.40 -7.35
CA LEU A 269 3.81 1.44 -6.63
C LEU A 269 4.59 0.70 -5.54
N MET A 270 5.80 0.19 -5.86
CA MET A 270 6.59 -0.54 -4.88
C MET A 270 7.11 0.35 -3.74
N THR A 271 7.41 1.63 -4.01
CA THR A 271 7.78 2.60 -2.98
C THR A 271 6.57 2.94 -2.10
N PHE A 272 5.39 3.13 -2.69
CA PHE A 272 4.12 3.30 -1.98
C PHE A 272 3.82 2.11 -1.06
N LEU A 273 3.92 0.88 -1.58
CA LEU A 273 3.70 -0.33 -0.80
C LEU A 273 4.75 -0.51 0.31
N SER A 274 5.98 -0.04 0.10
CA SER A 274 7.03 -0.05 1.13
C SER A 274 6.68 0.90 2.27
N ALA A 275 6.23 2.13 1.96
CA ALA A 275 5.77 3.09 2.98
C ALA A 275 4.54 2.57 3.74
N PHE A 276 3.59 1.96 3.03
CA PHE A 276 2.42 1.33 3.66
C PHE A 276 2.81 0.13 4.53
N GLY A 277 3.78 -0.66 4.09
CA GLY A 277 4.39 -1.76 4.86
C GLY A 277 5.01 -1.28 6.16
N MET A 278 5.79 -0.19 6.13
CA MET A 278 6.33 0.45 7.34
C MET A 278 5.21 0.90 8.29
N GLY A 279 4.16 1.56 7.79
CA GLY A 279 3.01 1.96 8.60
C GLY A 279 2.29 0.79 9.28
N ASN A 280 2.15 -0.33 8.56
CA ASN A 280 1.60 -1.57 9.12
C ASN A 280 2.49 -2.14 10.22
N TYR A 281 3.81 -2.11 10.07
CA TYR A 281 4.75 -2.59 11.09
C TYR A 281 4.74 -1.70 12.33
N SER A 282 4.71 -0.38 12.17
CA SER A 282 4.58 0.54 13.30
C SER A 282 3.28 0.33 14.07
N THR A 283 2.16 0.10 13.37
CA THR A 283 0.87 -0.19 14.01
C THR A 283 0.90 -1.55 14.72
N ALA A 284 1.49 -2.57 14.08
CA ALA A 284 1.65 -3.90 14.66
C ALA A 284 2.54 -3.89 15.90
N ALA A 285 3.65 -3.12 15.87
CA ALA A 285 4.52 -2.91 17.01
C ALA A 285 3.76 -2.25 18.17
N ALA A 286 3.03 -1.17 17.89
CA ALA A 286 2.25 -0.45 18.90
C ALA A 286 1.13 -1.31 19.53
N ALA A 287 0.53 -2.23 18.76
CA ALA A 287 -0.51 -3.12 19.25
C ALA A 287 0.02 -4.41 19.93
N SER A 288 1.29 -4.74 19.72
CA SER A 288 1.91 -5.95 20.28
C SER A 288 2.34 -5.72 21.73
N GLN A 289 2.08 -6.71 22.59
CA GLN A 289 2.47 -6.65 24.00
C GLN A 289 3.76 -7.41 24.27
N ARG A 290 4.05 -8.45 23.49
CA ARG A 290 5.32 -9.18 23.55
C ARG A 290 6.47 -8.37 22.94
N SER A 291 7.51 -8.12 23.75
CA SER A 291 8.68 -7.32 23.36
C SER A 291 9.46 -7.87 22.17
N ASP A 292 9.47 -9.19 21.92
CA ASP A 292 10.13 -9.78 20.75
C ASP A 292 9.40 -9.48 19.45
N LEU A 293 8.07 -9.39 19.48
CA LEU A 293 7.28 -9.00 18.32
C LEU A 293 7.52 -7.52 17.99
N VAL A 294 7.47 -6.65 18.99
CA VAL A 294 7.77 -5.21 18.86
C VAL A 294 9.15 -5.03 18.21
N PHE A 295 10.18 -5.68 18.75
CA PHE A 295 11.53 -5.59 18.22
C PHE A 295 11.64 -6.13 16.78
N ASN A 296 10.96 -7.23 16.46
CA ASN A 296 10.95 -7.73 15.09
C ASN A 296 10.33 -6.72 14.12
N TYR A 297 9.17 -6.14 14.45
CA TYR A 297 8.56 -5.13 13.58
C TYR A 297 9.46 -3.92 13.38
N GLU A 298 10.07 -3.37 14.45
CA GLU A 298 10.96 -2.21 14.33
C GLU A 298 12.21 -2.51 13.49
N ARG A 299 12.87 -3.65 13.74
CA ARG A 299 14.06 -4.06 12.97
C ARG A 299 13.72 -4.24 11.49
N LEU A 300 12.59 -4.87 11.17
CA LEU A 300 12.15 -5.11 9.79
C LEU A 300 11.70 -3.79 9.12
N SER A 301 11.16 -2.82 9.87
CA SER A 301 10.86 -1.47 9.36
C SER A 301 12.12 -0.75 8.88
N VAL A 302 13.24 -0.88 9.59
CA VAL A 302 14.53 -0.28 9.16
C VAL A 302 15.00 -0.86 7.82
N GLU A 303 14.85 -2.17 7.62
CA GLU A 303 15.21 -2.84 6.38
C GLU A 303 14.36 -2.35 5.18
N ILE A 304 13.05 -2.18 5.38
CA ILE A 304 12.16 -1.60 4.37
C ILE A 304 12.51 -0.13 4.12
N GLY A 305 12.83 0.64 5.16
CA GLY A 305 13.24 2.04 5.01
C GLY A 305 14.47 2.20 4.12
N GLN A 306 15.48 1.32 4.29
CA GLN A 306 16.65 1.31 3.43
C GLN A 306 16.30 0.88 1.98
N TYR A 307 15.41 -0.09 1.81
CA TYR A 307 14.88 -0.48 0.50
C TYR A 307 14.16 0.65 -0.23
N ALA A 308 13.27 1.36 0.46
CA ALA A 308 12.52 2.48 -0.07
C ALA A 308 13.45 3.64 -0.45
N LYS A 309 14.46 3.95 0.38
CA LYS A 309 15.47 4.96 0.06
C LYS A 309 16.22 4.64 -1.23
N ASP A 310 16.64 3.39 -1.41
CA ASP A 310 17.34 2.98 -2.63
C ASP A 310 16.43 3.07 -3.86
N GLY A 311 15.13 2.77 -3.70
CA GLY A 311 14.12 2.97 -4.74
C GLY A 311 13.96 4.45 -5.11
N ALA A 312 13.89 5.34 -4.11
CA ALA A 312 13.85 6.79 -4.32
C ALA A 312 15.10 7.29 -5.05
N ASN A 313 16.30 6.81 -4.70
CA ASN A 313 17.53 7.14 -5.42
C ASN A 313 17.46 6.72 -6.90
N LEU A 314 16.90 5.54 -7.19
CA LEU A 314 16.71 5.07 -8.55
C LEU A 314 15.70 5.94 -9.32
N MET A 315 14.62 6.38 -8.67
CA MET A 315 13.67 7.32 -9.26
C MET A 315 14.29 8.70 -9.51
N ILE A 316 15.11 9.22 -8.59
CA ILE A 316 15.84 10.49 -8.77
C ILE A 316 16.80 10.40 -9.95
N LYS A 317 17.60 9.32 -10.04
CA LYS A 317 18.54 9.08 -11.14
C LYS A 317 17.87 9.14 -12.52
N ASN A 318 16.59 8.76 -12.60
CA ASN A 318 15.82 8.69 -13.84
C ASN A 318 14.78 9.82 -14.00
N GLU A 319 14.80 10.84 -13.13
CA GLU A 319 13.83 11.96 -13.16
C GLU A 319 12.37 11.49 -13.05
N TRP A 320 12.15 10.44 -12.26
CA TRP A 320 10.85 9.79 -12.05
C TRP A 320 10.16 10.18 -10.75
N LEU A 321 10.92 10.74 -9.80
CA LEU A 321 10.40 11.16 -8.50
C LEU A 321 9.89 12.60 -8.58
N GLU A 322 8.56 12.77 -8.55
CA GLU A 322 7.94 14.07 -8.42
C GLU A 322 8.08 14.57 -6.97
N GLU A 323 8.57 15.80 -6.80
CA GLU A 323 8.71 16.42 -5.48
C GLU A 323 7.33 16.86 -4.95
N PRO A 324 6.95 16.48 -3.71
CA PRO A 324 5.74 17.00 -3.08
C PRO A 324 5.85 18.52 -2.83
N PRO A 325 4.73 19.27 -2.78
CA PRO A 325 4.73 20.69 -2.47
C PRO A 325 5.40 20.98 -1.12
N GLY A 326 6.44 21.81 -1.13
CA GLY A 326 7.26 22.13 0.05
C GLY A 326 7.38 23.63 0.34
N THR A 327 8.09 23.96 1.41
CA THR A 327 8.46 25.34 1.71
C THR A 327 9.61 25.81 0.82
N ILE A 328 9.60 27.09 0.46
CA ILE A 328 10.73 27.70 -0.25
C ILE A 328 11.90 27.90 0.73
N ASP A 329 13.10 27.47 0.34
CA ASP A 329 14.34 27.79 1.06
C ASP A 329 14.64 29.30 0.94
N LYS A 330 14.33 30.05 2.00
CA LYS A 330 14.51 31.49 2.06
C LYS A 330 15.98 31.92 2.05
N GLU A 331 16.88 31.10 2.58
CA GLU A 331 18.32 31.40 2.56
C GLU A 331 18.88 31.26 1.15
N LYS A 332 18.54 30.16 0.47
CA LYS A 332 18.89 29.99 -0.94
C LYS A 332 18.30 31.10 -1.80
N LEU A 333 17.02 31.45 -1.58
CA LEU A 333 16.34 32.54 -2.30
C LEU A 333 17.04 33.89 -2.08
N SER A 334 17.49 34.19 -0.86
CA SER A 334 18.22 35.44 -0.57
C SER A 334 19.58 35.54 -1.28
N LYS A 335 20.16 34.39 -1.65
CA LYS A 335 21.46 34.28 -2.33
C LYS A 335 21.32 34.19 -3.85
N SER A 336 20.16 33.74 -4.36
CA SER A 336 19.81 33.73 -5.78
C SER A 336 19.03 34.99 -6.14
N LYS A 337 19.70 36.14 -6.16
CA LYS A 337 19.19 37.29 -6.91
C LYS A 337 19.71 37.14 -8.34
N ASP A 338 18.83 36.77 -9.27
CA ASP A 338 19.16 36.91 -10.69
C ASP A 338 19.45 38.40 -10.96
N PRO A 339 20.57 38.76 -11.61
CA PRO A 339 20.72 40.07 -12.20
C PRO A 339 19.69 40.18 -13.33
N GLU A 340 18.84 41.21 -13.27
CA GLU A 340 17.78 41.53 -14.24
C GLU A 340 18.22 41.52 -15.71
#